data_AF-A0A947HZI1-F1
#
_entry.id   AF-A0A947HZI1-F1
#
_cell.length_a   1.000
_cell.length_b   1.000
_cell.length_c   1.000
_cell.angle_alpha   90.00
_cell.angle_beta   90.00
_cell.angle_gamma   90.00
#
_symmetry.space_group_name_H-M   'P 1'
#
loop_
_entity.id
_entity.type
_entity.pdbx_description
1 polymer ?
#
loop_
_entity_poly.entity_id
_entity_poly.type
_entity_poly.pdbx_seq_one_letter_code
_entity_poly.pdbx_strand_id
1 'polypeptide(L)'
;MLNTIHLTAEEKPQFDNFSDDLKEGWTVEDETIDAYEPPEVLKMRMQMVDLDKYPEALTILERLQSGEKLMDINLNDVGDDILRELAFTIGAKGMNVLIRSVLKSAKTDEDVEGLAGMTLIRHEILETNASISYTK
;
A
#
# COMPACT_ATOMS: atom_id res chain seq x y z
N MET A 1 -5.60 -16.61 9.15
CA MET A 1 -6.06 -15.59 8.19
C MET A 1 -5.89 -14.25 8.88
N LEU A 2 -5.17 -13.33 8.25
CA LEU A 2 -4.98 -11.97 8.74
C LEU A 2 -6.19 -11.15 8.31
N ASN A 3 -7.29 -11.23 9.07
CA ASN A 3 -8.51 -10.47 8.80
C ASN A 3 -8.41 -9.05 9.38
N THR A 4 -7.22 -8.45 9.36
CA THR A 4 -6.94 -7.16 9.98
C THR A 4 -6.63 -6.14 8.90
N ILE A 5 -7.32 -5.00 8.95
CA ILE A 5 -7.06 -3.85 8.10
C ILE A 5 -6.51 -2.73 8.99
N HIS A 6 -5.27 -2.33 8.74
CA HIS A 6 -4.61 -1.26 9.48
C HIS A 6 -4.90 0.08 8.81
N LEU A 7 -5.76 0.92 9.39
CA LEU A 7 -6.20 2.18 8.79
C LEU A 7 -5.76 3.40 9.60
N THR A 8 -5.29 4.43 8.92
CA THR A 8 -5.04 5.72 9.56
C THR A 8 -6.35 6.42 9.91
N ALA A 9 -6.29 7.43 10.77
CA ALA A 9 -7.46 8.26 11.12
C ALA A 9 -8.13 8.93 9.90
N GLU A 10 -7.39 9.20 8.82
CA GLU A 10 -7.94 9.76 7.57
C GLU A 10 -8.61 8.73 6.66
N GLU A 11 -8.22 7.46 6.78
CA GLU A 11 -8.68 6.36 5.95
C GLU A 11 -9.90 5.66 6.54
N LYS A 12 -9.98 5.57 7.87
CA LYS A 12 -11.09 4.94 8.59
C LYS A 12 -12.47 5.45 8.15
N PRO A 13 -12.71 6.78 8.00
CA PRO A 13 -13.99 7.26 7.50
C PRO A 13 -14.30 6.84 6.06
N GLN A 14 -13.30 6.53 5.24
CA GLN A 14 -13.51 6.05 3.87
C GLN A 14 -13.97 4.59 3.87
N PHE A 15 -13.35 3.76 4.71
CA PHE A 15 -13.75 2.38 4.91
C PHE A 15 -15.14 2.27 5.56
N ASP A 16 -15.45 3.13 6.52
CA ASP A 16 -16.76 3.17 7.18
C ASP A 16 -17.92 3.44 6.20
N ASN A 17 -17.63 4.09 5.06
CA ASN A 17 -18.60 4.34 3.99
C ASN A 17 -18.87 3.10 3.11
N PHE A 18 -18.15 1.99 3.28
CA PHE A 18 -18.45 0.76 2.56
C PHE A 18 -19.77 0.15 3.05
N SER A 19 -20.39 -0.67 2.20
CA SER A 19 -21.57 -1.44 2.58
C SER A 19 -21.23 -2.40 3.71
N ASP A 20 -22.24 -2.77 4.50
CA ASP A 20 -22.04 -3.68 5.64
C ASP A 20 -21.49 -5.05 5.19
N ASP A 21 -21.94 -5.54 4.04
CA ASP A 21 -21.42 -6.76 3.41
C ASP A 21 -19.89 -6.71 3.19
N LEU A 22 -19.36 -5.59 2.67
CA LEU A 22 -17.92 -5.43 2.41
C LEU A 22 -17.09 -5.29 3.70
N LYS A 23 -17.72 -4.90 4.81
CA LYS A 23 -17.05 -4.76 6.11
C LYS A 23 -17.14 -6.03 6.95
N GLU A 24 -18.01 -6.97 6.60
CA GLU A 24 -18.23 -8.19 7.36
C GLU A 24 -16.94 -9.03 7.43
N GLY A 25 -16.63 -9.54 8.63
CA GLY A 25 -15.48 -10.42 8.84
C GLY A 25 -14.11 -9.74 8.98
N TRP A 26 -14.06 -8.41 8.85
CA TRP A 26 -12.83 -7.62 8.99
C TRP A 26 -12.70 -6.95 10.37
N THR A 27 -11.52 -7.04 10.96
CA THR A 27 -11.10 -6.26 12.13
C THR A 27 -10.36 -5.02 11.63
N VAL A 28 -10.75 -3.83 12.10
CA VAL A 28 -10.02 -2.60 11.79
C VAL A 28 -9.15 -2.21 12.98
N GLU A 29 -7.85 -2.08 12.74
CA GLU A 29 -6.87 -1.58 13.70
C GLU A 29 -6.38 -0.19 13.28
N ASP A 30 -6.07 0.65 14.26
CA ASP A 30 -5.59 2.01 13.98
C ASP A 30 -4.10 1.96 13.61
N GLU A 31 -3.77 2.44 12.41
CA GLU A 31 -2.39 2.71 12.01
C GLU A 31 -1.96 4.06 12.57
N THR A 32 -1.06 4.01 13.56
CA THR A 32 -0.56 5.18 14.30
C THR A 32 0.94 5.38 14.15
N ILE A 33 1.65 4.47 13.47
CA ILE A 33 3.09 4.55 13.27
C ILE A 33 3.40 5.58 12.18
N ASP A 34 4.27 6.54 12.50
CA ASP A 34 4.67 7.64 11.61
C ASP A 34 6.16 7.53 11.19
N ALA A 35 6.65 6.30 11.05
CA ALA A 35 8.04 6.01 10.69
C ALA A 35 8.20 5.83 9.18
N TYR A 36 8.03 6.92 8.43
CA TYR A 36 8.18 6.90 6.97
C TYR A 36 9.64 7.00 6.52
N GLU A 37 9.93 6.43 5.36
CA GLU A 37 11.24 6.60 4.73
C GLU A 37 11.53 8.06 4.33
N PRO A 38 12.79 8.51 4.49
CA PRO A 38 13.26 9.75 3.88
C PRO A 38 13.17 9.69 2.35
N PRO A 39 12.87 10.81 1.66
CA PRO A 39 12.79 10.84 0.19
C PRO A 39 14.03 10.31 -0.52
N GLU A 40 15.22 10.56 0.04
CA GLU A 40 16.49 10.11 -0.55
C GLU A 40 16.65 8.58 -0.49
N VAL A 41 16.09 7.92 0.52
CA VAL A 41 16.07 6.45 0.61
C VAL A 41 15.18 5.88 -0.49
N LEU A 42 13.98 6.43 -0.68
CA LEU A 42 13.07 5.98 -1.74
C LEU A 42 13.67 6.21 -3.14
N LYS A 43 14.33 7.35 -3.34
CA LYS A 43 15.06 7.64 -4.58
C LYS A 43 16.17 6.62 -4.85
N MET A 44 16.93 6.24 -3.83
CA MET A 44 17.95 5.21 -3.95
C MET A 44 17.34 3.85 -4.29
N ARG A 45 16.24 3.45 -3.64
CA ARG A 45 15.55 2.18 -3.93
C ARG A 45 15.07 2.13 -5.39
N MET A 46 14.52 3.24 -5.90
CA MET A 46 14.12 3.38 -7.31
C MET A 46 15.29 3.19 -8.30
N GLN A 47 16.52 3.50 -7.90
CA GLN A 47 17.71 3.28 -8.73
C GLN A 47 18.25 1.85 -8.64
N MET A 48 17.85 1.09 -7.62
CA MET A 48 18.30 -0.28 -7.37
C MET A 48 17.37 -1.34 -7.97
N VAL A 49 16.09 -0.99 -8.17
CA VAL A 49 15.11 -1.91 -8.75
C VAL A 49 15.48 -2.24 -10.19
N ASP A 50 15.50 -3.54 -10.49
CA ASP A 50 15.67 -4.06 -11.85
C ASP A 50 14.32 -4.06 -12.56
N LEU A 51 13.97 -2.91 -13.15
CA LEU A 51 12.69 -2.70 -13.82
C LEU A 51 12.56 -3.49 -15.13
N ASP A 52 13.68 -3.92 -15.72
CA ASP A 52 13.68 -4.77 -16.91
C ASP A 52 13.14 -6.17 -16.60
N LYS A 53 13.32 -6.61 -15.35
CA LYS A 53 12.78 -7.89 -14.86
C LYS A 53 11.27 -7.84 -14.59
N TYR A 54 10.73 -6.66 -14.30
CA TYR A 54 9.34 -6.46 -13.89
C TYR A 54 8.68 -5.26 -14.62
N PRO A 55 8.40 -5.38 -15.92
CA PRO A 55 7.84 -4.27 -16.72
C PRO A 55 6.46 -3.79 -16.22
N GLU A 56 5.70 -4.66 -15.55
CA GLU A 56 4.43 -4.32 -14.92
C GLU A 56 4.63 -3.38 -13.71
N ALA A 57 5.64 -3.62 -12.87
CA ALA A 57 6.00 -2.70 -11.79
C ALA A 57 6.39 -1.33 -12.34
N LEU A 58 7.16 -1.28 -13.44
CA LEU A 58 7.54 -0.02 -14.09
C LEU A 58 6.31 0.82 -14.45
N THR A 59 5.30 0.20 -15.07
CA THR A 59 4.07 0.90 -15.46
C THR A 59 3.33 1.49 -14.25
N ILE A 60 3.28 0.74 -13.14
CA ILE A 60 2.65 1.21 -11.91
C ILE A 60 3.45 2.36 -11.30
N LEU A 61 4.78 2.26 -11.27
CA LEU A 61 5.68 3.28 -10.76
C LEU A 61 5.58 4.59 -11.55
N GLU A 62 5.52 4.51 -12.88
CA GLU A 62 5.36 5.69 -13.76
C GLU A 62 4.02 6.40 -13.51
N ARG A 63 2.94 5.64 -13.33
CA ARG A 63 1.61 6.20 -12.99
C ARG A 63 1.61 6.86 -11.61
N LEU A 64 2.27 6.25 -10.63
CA LEU A 64 2.45 6.82 -9.29
C LEU A 64 3.24 8.14 -9.35
N GLN A 65 4.31 8.20 -10.13
CA GLN A 65 5.15 9.40 -10.26
C GLN A 65 4.45 10.54 -11.02
N SER A 66 3.66 10.22 -12.04
CA SER A 66 2.90 11.21 -12.81
C SER A 66 1.69 11.77 -12.06
N GLY A 67 1.30 11.16 -10.93
CA GLY A 67 0.12 11.54 -10.17
C GLY A 67 -1.18 11.17 -10.87
N GLU A 68 -1.11 10.26 -11.85
CA GLU A 68 -2.29 9.74 -12.53
C GLU A 68 -3.17 8.95 -11.55
N LYS A 69 -4.48 8.97 -11.80
CA LYS A 69 -5.45 8.21 -11.01
C LYS A 69 -5.17 6.72 -11.19
N LEU A 70 -4.75 6.06 -10.12
CA LEU A 70 -4.44 4.62 -10.07
C LEU A 70 -5.69 3.73 -10.11
N MET A 71 -6.84 4.26 -10.55
CA MET A 71 -8.14 3.61 -10.45
C MET A 71 -8.28 2.32 -11.28
N ASP A 72 -7.32 2.06 -12.18
CA ASP A 72 -7.33 0.90 -13.09
C ASP A 72 -6.20 -0.10 -12.82
N ILE A 73 -5.52 -0.02 -11.67
CA ILE A 73 -4.48 -0.99 -11.32
C ILE A 73 -5.13 -2.14 -10.56
N ASN A 74 -5.38 -3.25 -11.26
CA ASN A 74 -5.72 -4.51 -10.62
C ASN A 74 -4.47 -5.14 -10.04
N LEU A 75 -4.25 -4.99 -8.73
CA LEU A 75 -3.09 -5.57 -8.06
C LEU A 75 -3.18 -7.09 -7.90
N ASN A 76 -4.34 -7.70 -8.18
CA ASN A 76 -4.51 -9.16 -8.13
C ASN A 76 -3.86 -9.87 -9.32
N ASP A 77 -3.66 -9.14 -10.43
CA ASP A 77 -2.93 -9.65 -11.60
C ASP A 77 -1.40 -9.53 -11.43
N VAL A 78 -0.95 -8.84 -10.36
CA VAL A 78 0.45 -8.60 -10.09
C VAL A 78 0.99 -9.73 -9.20
N GLY A 79 1.92 -10.53 -9.73
CA GLY A 79 2.51 -11.63 -8.95
C GLY A 79 3.21 -11.15 -7.68
N ASP A 80 3.22 -12.00 -6.64
CA ASP A 80 3.78 -11.70 -5.30
C ASP A 80 5.19 -11.07 -5.34
N ASP A 81 6.07 -11.56 -6.22
CA ASP A 81 7.43 -11.04 -6.36
C ASP A 81 7.44 -9.59 -6.88
N ILE A 82 6.51 -9.24 -7.76
CA ILE A 82 6.33 -7.89 -8.30
C ILE A 82 5.74 -6.98 -7.22
N LEU A 83 4.76 -7.45 -6.44
CA LEU A 83 4.18 -6.70 -5.32
C LEU A 83 5.24 -6.36 -4.27
N ARG A 84 6.12 -7.31 -3.93
CA ARG A 84 7.24 -7.07 -3.01
C ARG A 84 8.21 -6.02 -3.54
N GLU A 85 8.60 -6.13 -4.82
CA GLU A 85 9.51 -5.17 -5.44
C GLU A 85 8.89 -3.76 -5.51
N LEU A 86 7.61 -3.69 -5.86
CA LEU A 86 6.84 -2.45 -5.88
C LEU A 86 6.78 -1.82 -4.48
N ALA A 87 6.36 -2.59 -3.47
CA ALA A 87 6.26 -2.12 -2.09
C ALA A 87 7.61 -1.66 -1.53
N PHE A 88 8.69 -2.39 -1.80
CA PHE A 88 10.05 -1.98 -1.46
C PHE A 88 10.39 -0.63 -2.08
N THR A 89 10.14 -0.48 -3.38
CA THR A 89 10.50 0.70 -4.17
C THR A 89 9.75 1.95 -3.71
N ILE A 90 8.45 1.85 -3.48
CA ILE A 90 7.59 3.01 -3.18
C ILE A 90 7.49 3.32 -1.68
N GLY A 91 7.82 2.35 -0.82
CA GLY A 91 7.79 2.45 0.64
C GLY A 91 6.40 2.75 1.21
N ALA A 92 6.34 3.05 2.50
CA ALA A 92 5.08 3.28 3.21
C ALA A 92 4.27 4.47 2.63
N LYS A 93 4.97 5.50 2.12
CA LYS A 93 4.33 6.65 1.46
C LYS A 93 3.65 6.27 0.14
N GLY A 94 4.28 5.44 -0.67
CA GLY A 94 3.65 4.94 -1.89
C GLY A 94 2.48 4.02 -1.59
N MET A 95 2.60 3.18 -0.58
CA MET A 95 1.49 2.34 -0.10
C MET A 95 0.28 3.19 0.33
N ASN A 96 0.48 4.34 1.00
CA ASN A 96 -0.63 5.27 1.30
C ASN A 96 -1.38 5.72 0.04
N VAL A 97 -0.69 5.94 -1.07
CA VAL A 97 -1.34 6.35 -2.32
C VAL A 97 -2.18 5.21 -2.89
N LEU A 98 -1.65 3.98 -2.88
CA LEU A 98 -2.37 2.79 -3.35
C LEU A 98 -3.60 2.51 -2.48
N ILE A 99 -3.43 2.48 -1.16
CA ILE A 99 -4.51 2.27 -0.18
C ILE A 99 -5.64 3.29 -0.38
N ARG A 100 -5.31 4.59 -0.52
CA ARG A 100 -6.30 5.64 -0.79
C ARG A 100 -6.98 5.51 -2.15
N SER A 101 -6.33 4.89 -3.13
CA SER A 101 -6.96 4.60 -4.43
C SER A 101 -8.01 3.52 -4.25
N VAL A 102 -7.64 2.39 -3.63
CA VAL A 102 -8.55 1.27 -3.37
C VAL A 102 -9.72 1.68 -2.49
N LEU A 103 -9.48 2.42 -1.41
CA LEU A 103 -10.53 2.94 -0.52
C LEU A 103 -11.59 3.79 -1.25
N LYS A 104 -11.25 4.39 -2.40
CA LYS A 104 -12.20 5.19 -3.19
C LYS A 104 -12.95 4.40 -4.25
N SER A 105 -12.44 3.24 -4.66
CA SER A 105 -12.94 2.49 -5.80
C SER A 105 -13.45 1.09 -5.47
N ALA A 106 -13.18 0.57 -4.27
CA ALA A 106 -13.55 -0.78 -3.85
C ALA A 106 -15.06 -1.00 -3.92
N LYS A 107 -15.43 -2.16 -4.49
CA LYS A 107 -16.82 -2.56 -4.73
C LYS A 107 -17.07 -4.05 -4.46
N THR A 108 -16.01 -4.84 -4.30
CA THR A 108 -16.06 -6.29 -4.19
C THR A 108 -15.26 -6.76 -2.97
N ASP A 109 -15.56 -7.96 -2.47
CA ASP A 109 -14.80 -8.57 -1.36
C ASP A 109 -13.31 -8.71 -1.70
N GLU A 110 -13.02 -8.99 -2.97
CA GLU A 110 -11.66 -9.09 -3.52
C GLU A 110 -10.90 -7.75 -3.40
N ASP A 111 -11.57 -6.61 -3.61
CA ASP A 111 -10.97 -5.29 -3.40
C ASP A 111 -10.62 -5.07 -1.92
N VAL A 112 -11.47 -5.56 -1.00
CA VAL A 112 -11.26 -5.41 0.45
C VAL A 112 -10.15 -6.35 0.94
N GLU A 113 -10.05 -7.55 0.37
CA GLU A 113 -8.92 -8.46 0.61
C GLU A 113 -7.60 -7.84 0.14
N GLY A 114 -7.60 -7.24 -1.06
CA GLY A 114 -6.45 -6.47 -1.56
C GLY A 114 -6.09 -5.29 -0.64
N LEU A 115 -7.09 -4.55 -0.17
CA LEU A 115 -6.91 -3.47 0.81
C LEU A 115 -6.25 -3.98 2.10
N ALA A 116 -6.73 -5.11 2.65
CA ALA A 116 -6.16 -5.73 3.83
C ALA A 116 -4.67 -6.07 3.62
N GLY A 117 -4.34 -6.72 2.50
CA GLY A 117 -2.95 -7.02 2.13
C GLY A 117 -2.07 -5.77 2.03
N MET A 118 -2.57 -4.71 1.37
CA MET A 118 -1.81 -3.45 1.24
C MET A 118 -1.60 -2.73 2.57
N THR A 119 -2.61 -2.71 3.43
CA THR A 119 -2.50 -2.09 4.76
C THR A 119 -1.55 -2.86 5.67
N LEU A 120 -1.52 -4.20 5.58
CA LEU A 120 -0.55 -5.03 6.27
C LEU A 120 0.89 -4.76 5.78
N ILE A 121 1.12 -4.72 4.47
CA ILE A 121 2.44 -4.40 3.91
C ILE A 121 2.90 -3.03 4.39
N ARG A 122 2.02 -2.01 4.37
CA ARG A 122 2.35 -0.69 4.91
C ARG A 122 2.73 -0.78 6.38
N HIS A 123 1.94 -1.49 7.18
CA HIS A 123 2.16 -1.66 8.60
C HIS A 123 3.53 -2.27 8.87
N GLU A 124 3.88 -3.36 8.20
CA GLU A 124 5.19 -4.02 8.33
C GLU A 124 6.36 -3.11 7.93
N ILE A 125 6.20 -2.30 6.88
CA ILE A 125 7.20 -1.30 6.49
C ILE A 125 7.39 -0.26 7.59
N LEU A 126 6.29 0.26 8.16
CA LEU A 126 6.31 1.26 9.22
C LEU A 126 6.93 0.71 10.52
N GLU A 127 6.54 -0.49 10.94
CA GLU A 127 7.15 -1.18 12.08
C GLU A 127 8.65 -1.40 11.87
N THR A 128 9.02 -1.87 10.68
CA THR A 128 10.42 -2.07 10.31
C THR A 128 11.17 -0.75 10.44
N ASN A 129 10.71 0.32 9.78
CA ASN A 129 11.33 1.64 9.82
C ASN A 129 11.44 2.20 11.26
N ALA A 130 10.42 2.00 12.10
CA ALA A 130 10.41 2.41 13.50
C ALA A 130 11.48 1.66 14.30
N SER A 131 11.66 0.36 14.03
CA SER A 131 12.66 -0.48 14.70
C SER A 131 14.11 -0.10 14.35
N ILE A 132 14.35 0.40 13.14
CA ILE A 132 15.73 0.72 12.71
C ILE A 132 16.23 2.01 13.36
N SER A 133 15.35 2.85 13.95
CA SER A 133 15.69 4.20 14.43
C SER A 133 16.58 4.92 13.42
N TYR A 134 16.02 5.75 12.54
CA TYR A 134 16.82 6.85 11.97
C TYR A 134 17.17 7.79 13.13
N THR A 135 18.13 7.39 13.95
CA THR A 135 18.62 8.11 15.13
C THR A 135 18.96 9.51 14.66
N LYS A 136 18.21 10.48 15.15
CA LYS A 136 18.66 11.88 15.18
C LYS A 136 19.84 12.01 16.13
#